data_AF-A0A3D5H809-F1
#
_entry.id   AF-A0A3D5H809-F1
#
_cell.length_a   1.000
_cell.length_b   1.000
_cell.length_c   1.000
_cell.angle_alpha   90.00
_cell.angle_beta   90.00
_cell.angle_gamma   90.00
#
_symmetry.space_group_name_H-M   'P 1'
#
loop_
_entity.id
_entity.type
_entity.pdbx_description
1 polymer ?
#
loop_
_entity_poly.entity_id
_entity_poly.type
_entity_poly.pdbx_seq_one_letter_code
_entity_poly.pdbx_strand_id
1 'polypeptide(L)' 'LVPSLDGKLVLAKEVMVMTPSVRAAIKNNNTGEIYQMMAESGDLGMITLEQDLKRLYLQKRISLENAMVTANNKR' A
#
# COMPACT_ATOMS: atom_id res chain seq x y z
N LEU A 1 3.43 -3.28 11.09
CA LEU A 1 2.36 -3.02 12.08
C LEU A 1 2.41 -1.55 12.43
N VAL A 2 1.26 -0.92 12.69
CA VAL A 2 1.14 0.51 13.00
C VAL A 2 0.42 0.67 14.34
N PRO A 3 0.85 1.58 15.24
CA PRO A 3 0.12 1.86 16.46
C PRO A 3 -1.28 2.41 16.15
N SER A 4 -2.29 1.80 16.74
CA SER A 4 -3.69 2.21 16.58
C SER A 4 -4.12 3.17 17.69
N LEU A 5 -5.22 3.89 17.45
CA LEU A 5 -5.77 4.87 18.40
C LEU A 5 -6.24 4.23 19.72
N ASP A 6 -6.49 2.92 19.74
CA ASP A 6 -6.85 2.14 20.93
C ASP A 6 -5.64 1.58 21.70
N GLY A 7 -4.42 2.02 21.35
CA GLY A 7 -3.18 1.60 22.00
C GLY A 7 -2.68 0.20 21.61
N LYS A 8 -3.31 -0.45 20.62
CA LYS A 8 -2.87 -1.74 20.08
C LYS A 8 -2.03 -1.55 18.80
N LEU A 9 -1.79 -2.65 18.09
CA LEU A 9 -1.18 -2.66 16.77
C LEU A 9 -2.21 -3.09 15.72
N VAL A 10 -2.21 -2.41 14.57
CA VAL A 10 -3.00 -2.78 13.40
C VAL A 10 -2.09 -3.10 12.22
N LEU A 11 -2.51 -4.03 11.36
CA LEU A 11 -1.82 -4.36 10.12
C LEU A 11 -2.14 -3.30 9.06
N ALA A 12 -1.09 -2.59 8.63
CA ALA A 12 -1.04 -1.94 7.33
C ALA A 12 -0.34 -2.90 6.35
N LYS A 13 -0.88 -3.04 5.14
CA LYS A 13 -0.39 -4.01 4.15
C LYS A 13 -0.28 -3.39 2.76
N GLU A 14 0.62 -3.97 1.98
CA GLU A 14 0.72 -3.81 0.54
C GLU A 14 0.47 -5.20 -0.08
N VAL A 15 -0.31 -5.24 -1.17
CA VAL A 15 -0.63 -6.48 -1.88
C VAL A 15 -0.39 -6.28 -3.36
N MET A 16 0.50 -7.08 -3.91
CA MET A 16 0.77 -7.18 -5.35
C MET A 16 0.29 -8.54 -5.85
N VAL A 17 -0.51 -8.55 -6.92
CA VAL A 17 -0.94 -9.78 -7.59
C VAL A 17 -0.13 -9.97 -8.86
N MET A 18 0.33 -11.20 -9.10
CA MET A 18 1.23 -11.53 -10.22
C MET A 18 0.49 -11.62 -11.57
N THR A 19 0.07 -10.48 -12.12
CA THR A 19 -0.59 -10.38 -13.43
C THR A 19 0.40 -10.56 -14.60
N PRO A 20 -0.07 -10.83 -15.82
CA PRO A 20 0.80 -10.87 -17.00
C PRO A 20 1.63 -9.59 -17.20
N SER A 21 1.04 -8.41 -16.96
CA SER A 21 1.73 -7.12 -17.08
C SER A 21 2.86 -6.97 -16.06
N VAL A 22 2.62 -7.30 -14.79
CA VAL A 22 3.67 -7.27 -13.76
C VAL A 22 4.78 -8.27 -14.09
N ARG A 23 4.44 -9.44 -14.66
CA ARG A 23 5.43 -10.45 -15.07
C ARG A 23 6.32 -9.93 -16.20
N ALA A 24 5.72 -9.24 -17.17
CA ALA A 24 6.45 -8.62 -18.26
C ALA A 24 7.37 -7.49 -17.76
N ALA A 25 6.89 -6.66 -16.84
CA ALA A 25 7.68 -5.59 -16.22
C ALA A 25 8.93 -6.17 -15.52
N ILE A 26 8.79 -7.26 -14.76
CA ILE A 26 9.92 -7.95 -14.13
C ILE A 26 10.89 -8.49 -15.19
N LYS A 27 10.38 -9.20 -16.20
CA LYS A 27 11.20 -9.81 -17.25
C LYS A 27 12.02 -8.78 -18.04
N ASN A 28 11.45 -7.60 -18.26
CA ASN A 28 12.07 -6.52 -19.03
C ASN A 28 12.89 -5.55 -18.17
N ASN A 29 13.06 -5.84 -16.86
CA ASN A 29 13.73 -4.97 -15.90
C ASN A 29 13.09 -3.57 -15.73
N ASN A 30 11.79 -3.46 -16.03
CA ASN A 30 10.97 -2.25 -15.86
C ASN A 30 10.27 -2.26 -14.49
N THR A 31 10.98 -2.63 -13.43
CA THR A 31 10.38 -2.83 -12.09
C THR A 31 9.83 -1.54 -11.47
N GLY A 32 10.33 -0.38 -11.89
CA GLY A 32 9.84 0.92 -11.42
C GLY A 32 8.37 1.22 -11.79
N GLU A 33 7.85 0.58 -12.85
CA GLU A 33 6.45 0.76 -13.26
C GLU A 33 5.47 -0.03 -12.38
N ILE A 34 5.96 -1.07 -11.68
CA ILE A 34 5.10 -1.99 -10.91
C ILE A 34 4.33 -1.26 -9.81
N TYR A 35 4.94 -0.25 -9.18
CA TYR A 35 4.25 0.53 -8.15
C TYR A 35 3.02 1.27 -8.69
N GLN A 36 3.14 1.86 -9.89
CA GLN A 36 2.01 2.49 -10.57
C GLN A 36 0.96 1.45 -10.96
N MET A 37 1.39 0.28 -11.47
CA MET A 37 0.47 -0.82 -11.79
C MET A 37 -0.35 -1.25 -10.57
N MET A 38 0.27 -1.36 -9.38
CA MET A 38 -0.45 -1.67 -8.15
C MET A 38 -1.46 -0.57 -7.76
N ALA A 39 -1.06 0.69 -7.87
CA ALA A 39 -1.92 1.84 -7.51
C ALA A 39 -3.20 1.90 -8.37
N GLU A 40 -3.11 1.47 -9.63
CA GLU A 40 -4.22 1.46 -10.60
C GLU A 40 -5.05 0.17 -10.58
N SER A 41 -4.51 -0.95 -10.10
CA SER A 41 -5.13 -2.28 -10.18
C SER A 41 -5.93 -2.68 -8.92
N GLY A 42 -6.66 -1.72 -8.32
CA GLY A 42 -7.43 -1.97 -7.10
C GLY A 42 -8.59 -2.95 -7.28
N ASP A 43 -9.14 -3.02 -8.48
CA ASP A 43 -10.16 -3.98 -8.93
C ASP A 43 -9.65 -5.42 -8.96
N LEU A 44 -8.35 -5.62 -9.18
CA LEU A 44 -7.67 -6.92 -9.10
C LEU A 44 -7.25 -7.29 -7.67
N GLY A 45 -7.65 -6.49 -6.67
CA GLY A 45 -7.31 -6.71 -5.27
C GLY A 45 -5.88 -6.29 -4.90
N MET A 46 -5.19 -5.54 -5.77
CA MET A 46 -3.93 -4.91 -5.40
C MET A 46 -4.18 -3.70 -4.50
N ILE A 47 -3.22 -3.40 -3.64
CA ILE A 47 -3.25 -2.21 -2.79
C ILE A 47 -1.84 -1.78 -2.48
N THR A 48 -1.54 -0.50 -2.66
CA THR A 48 -0.27 0.08 -2.17
C THR A 48 -0.33 0.28 -0.67
N LEU A 49 0.83 0.35 -0.01
CA LEU A 49 0.88 0.65 1.42
C LEU A 49 0.14 1.96 1.76
N GLU A 50 0.31 3.00 0.94
CA GLU A 50 -0.31 4.32 1.11
C GLU A 50 -1.83 4.26 1.01
N GLN A 51 -2.37 3.46 0.09
CA GLN A 51 -3.81 3.24 -0.03
C GLN A 51 -4.37 2.56 1.24
N ASP A 52 -3.67 1.56 1.79
CA ASP A 52 -4.10 0.88 3.01
C ASP A 52 -3.97 1.76 4.27
N LEU A 53 -2.90 2.57 4.35
CA LEU A 53 -2.73 3.56 5.43
C LEU A 53 -3.82 4.64 5.38
N LYS A 54 -4.16 5.15 4.18
CA LYS A 54 -5.29 6.07 3.98
C LYS A 54 -6.60 5.43 4.44
N ARG A 55 -6.85 4.17 4.08
CA ARG A 55 -8.03 3.42 4.52
C ARG A 55 -8.09 3.32 6.05
N LEU A 56 -6.99 2.95 6.71
CA LEU A 56 -6.91 2.85 8.17
C LEU A 56 -7.13 4.20 8.87
N TYR A 57 -6.60 5.29 8.32
CA TYR A 57 -6.81 6.64 8.84
C TYR A 57 -8.29 7.06 8.71
N LEU A 58 -8.90 6.87 7.53
CA LEU A 58 -10.31 7.19 7.31
C LEU A 58 -11.25 6.35 8.19
N GLN A 59 -10.86 5.12 8.52
CA GLN A 59 -11.55 4.26 9.48
C GLN A 59 -11.31 4.64 10.96
N LYS A 60 -10.55 5.71 11.23
CA LYS A 60 -10.16 6.13 12.59
C LYS A 60 -9.46 5.01 13.37
N ARG A 61 -8.65 4.20 12.68
CA ARG A 61 -7.87 3.12 13.31
C ARG A 61 -6.50 3.60 13.75
N ILE A 62 -5.91 4.55 13.02
CA ILE A 62 -4.58 5.14 13.28
C ILE A 62 -4.65 6.67 13.23
N SER A 63 -3.67 7.35 13.82
CA SER A 63 -3.51 8.80 13.67
C SER A 63 -2.93 9.16 12.30
N LEU A 64 -3.12 10.41 11.87
CA LEU A 64 -2.48 10.93 10.64
C LEU A 64 -0.95 10.86 10.75
N GLU A 65 -0.41 11.21 11.91
CA GLU A 65 1.03 11.13 12.19
C GLU A 65 1.56 9.70 11.99
N ASN A 66 0.89 8.70 12.57
CA ASN A 66 1.30 7.30 12.42
C ASN A 66 1.23 6.84 10.96
N ALA A 67 0.23 7.32 10.19
CA ALA A 67 0.14 7.06 8.76
C ALA A 67 1.34 7.66 8.01
N MET A 68 1.66 8.93 8.25
CA MET A 68 2.75 9.64 7.56
C MET A 68 4.14 9.11 7.92
N VAL A 69 4.36 8.70 9.16
CA VAL A 69 5.64 8.10 9.60
C VAL A 69 5.86 6.74 8.93
N THR A 70 4.79 5.97 8.74
CA THR A 70 4.84 4.61 8.17
C THR A 70 4.90 4.61 6.64
N ALA A 71 4.38 5.63 5.96
CA ALA A 71 4.33 5.68 4.49
C ALA A 71 5.74 5.62 3.86
N ASN A 72 5.89 4.79 2.82
CA ASN A 72 7.12 4.66 2.06
C ASN A 72 7.23 5.79 1.02
N ASN A 73 6.09 6.20 0.46
CA ASN A 73 5.95 7.36 -0.39
C ASN A 73 5.12 8.43 0.34
N LYS A 74 5.79 9.51 0.76
CA LYS A 74 5.21 10.60 1.55
C LYS A 74 4.72 11.78 0.71
N ARG A 75 4.87 11.69 -0.61
CA ARG A 75 4.49 12.75 -1.55
C ARG A 75 3.03 12.65 -1.94
#